data_AF-A0A937HKC7-F1
#
_entry.id   AF-A0A937HKC7-F1
#
_cell.length_a   1.000
_cell.length_b   1.000
_cell.length_c   1.000
_cell.angle_alpha   90.00
_cell.angle_beta   90.00
_cell.angle_gamma   90.00
#
_symmetry.space_group_name_H-M   'P 1'
#
loop_
_entity.id
_entity.type
_entity.pdbx_description
1 polymer ?
#
loop_
_entity_poly.entity_id
_entity_poly.type
_entity_poly.pdbx_seq_one_letter_code
_entity_poly.pdbx_strand_id
1 'polypeptide(L)'
;MSEINVTPMVDVMLVLLIVFMVAAPLLTVGVPVNLPKTGAQALRGDEEPLAISINADGQVFLQETQIERGMLVPRLKAIAGEGYDQRIYVRGDKSVNYGLVANVVSEISAAGFARVALVTEKAGSPK
;
A
#
# COMPACT_ATOMS: atom_id res chain seq x y z
N MET A 1 -61.34 -42.70 -2.88
CA MET A 1 -60.17 -42.54 -3.76
C MET A 1 -59.97 -41.04 -3.90
N SER A 2 -58.91 -40.49 -3.30
CA SER A 2 -58.66 -39.05 -3.35
C SER A 2 -57.79 -38.76 -4.56
N GLU A 3 -58.31 -38.01 -5.53
CA GLU A 3 -57.52 -37.46 -6.63
C GLU A 3 -56.50 -36.49 -6.04
N ILE A 4 -55.23 -36.88 -6.05
CA ILE A 4 -54.14 -35.98 -5.67
C ILE A 4 -54.11 -34.89 -6.75
N ASN A 5 -54.37 -33.64 -6.34
CA ASN A 5 -54.23 -32.51 -7.24
C ASN A 5 -52.75 -32.40 -7.63
N VAL A 6 -52.45 -32.72 -8.90
CA VAL A 6 -51.08 -32.74 -9.44
C VAL A 6 -50.63 -31.32 -9.82
N THR A 7 -51.57 -30.40 -10.03
CA THR A 7 -51.30 -29.01 -10.43
C THR A 7 -50.40 -28.26 -9.45
N PRO A 8 -50.61 -28.32 -8.12
CA PRO A 8 -49.71 -27.69 -7.15
C PRO A 8 -48.36 -28.41 -7.01
N MET A 9 -48.32 -29.74 -7.21
CA MET A 9 -47.08 -30.51 -7.13
C MET A 9 -46.09 -30.10 -8.23
N VAL A 10 -46.59 -29.91 -9.45
CA VAL A 10 -45.76 -29.53 -10.61
C VAL A 10 -45.19 -28.13 -10.44
N ASP A 11 -45.97 -27.18 -9.89
CA ASP A 11 -45.52 -25.81 -9.63
C ASP A 11 -44.37 -25.77 -8.61
N VAL A 12 -44.51 -26.51 -7.50
CA VAL A 12 -43.46 -26.64 -6.49
C VAL A 12 -42.18 -27.25 -7.08
N MET A 13 -42.31 -28.28 -7.93
CA MET A 13 -41.16 -28.89 -8.58
C MET A 13 -40.45 -27.92 -9.55
N LEU A 14 -41.21 -27.13 -10.31
CA LEU A 14 -40.65 -26.12 -11.23
C LEU A 14 -39.92 -25.00 -10.48
N VAL A 15 -40.49 -24.52 -9.38
CA VAL A 15 -39.83 -23.53 -8.50
C VAL A 15 -38.51 -24.06 -7.97
N LEU A 16 -38.47 -25.31 -7.51
CA LEU A 16 -37.23 -25.93 -7.02
C LEU A 16 -36.15 -26.04 -8.12
N LEU A 17 -36.54 -26.39 -9.36
CA LEU A 17 -35.61 -26.44 -10.50
C LEU A 17 -35.02 -25.06 -10.81
N ILE A 18 -35.83 -24.00 -10.78
CA ILE A 18 -35.37 -22.62 -11.00
C ILE A 18 -34.38 -22.20 -9.90
N VAL A 19 -34.67 -22.51 -8.64
CA VAL A 19 -33.76 -22.21 -7.51
C VAL A 19 -32.41 -22.88 -7.70
N PHE A 20 -32.37 -24.16 -8.08
CA PHE A 20 -31.11 -24.86 -8.34
C PHE A 20 -30.36 -24.32 -9.57
N MET A 21 -31.07 -23.98 -10.65
CA MET A 21 -30.50 -23.38 -11.85
C MET A 21 -29.84 -22.02 -11.57
N VAL A 22 -30.41 -21.21 -10.68
CA VAL A 22 -29.90 -19.88 -10.31
C VAL A 22 -28.80 -19.94 -9.24
N ALA A 23 -28.79 -20.94 -8.36
CA ALA A 23 -27.78 -21.06 -7.30
C ALA A 23 -26.40 -21.52 -7.83
N ALA A 24 -26.36 -22.36 -8.86
CA ALA A 24 -25.11 -22.89 -9.44
C ALA A 24 -24.11 -21.84 -9.98
N PRO A 25 -24.53 -20.77 -10.71
CA PRO A 25 -23.59 -19.78 -11.26
C PRO A 25 -22.90 -18.88 -10.22
N LEU A 26 -23.26 -18.95 -8.94
CA LEU A 26 -22.66 -18.13 -7.88
C LEU A 26 -21.36 -18.70 -7.28
N LEU A 27 -20.89 -19.87 -7.74
CA LEU A 27 -19.76 -20.58 -7.12
C LEU A 27 -18.38 -20.35 -7.77
N THR A 28 -18.22 -19.33 -8.60
CA THR A 28 -16.89 -18.94 -9.10
C THR A 28 -16.85 -17.46 -9.42
N VAL A 29 -16.21 -16.63 -8.58
CA VAL A 29 -14.97 -15.87 -8.89
C VAL A 29 -14.42 -15.25 -7.58
N GLY A 30 -13.13 -15.47 -7.32
CA GLY A 30 -12.27 -14.50 -6.63
C GLY A 30 -12.01 -14.76 -5.15
N VAL A 31 -10.79 -15.22 -4.86
CA VAL A 31 -10.18 -15.04 -3.53
C VAL A 31 -10.22 -13.53 -3.20
N PRO A 32 -10.90 -13.10 -2.12
CA PRO A 32 -10.71 -11.75 -1.62
C PRO A 32 -9.31 -11.71 -1.02
N VAL A 33 -8.38 -11.11 -1.77
CA VAL A 33 -7.10 -10.65 -1.26
C VAL A 33 -7.39 -9.82 -0.01
N ASN A 34 -6.77 -10.18 1.11
CA ASN A 34 -6.83 -9.40 2.34
C ASN A 34 -6.15 -8.05 2.09
N LEU A 35 -6.89 -7.08 1.55
CA LEU A 35 -6.51 -5.68 1.66
C LEU A 35 -6.86 -5.25 3.09
N PRO A 36 -5.87 -4.79 3.89
CA PRO A 36 -6.17 -4.19 5.16
C PRO A 36 -7.14 -3.03 4.94
N LYS A 37 -8.22 -3.02 5.71
CA LYS A 37 -9.21 -1.95 5.76
C LYS A 37 -8.55 -0.69 6.31
N THR A 38 -7.94 0.11 5.46
CA THR A 38 -7.77 1.54 5.73
C THR A 38 -8.77 2.26 4.85
N GLY A 39 -9.98 2.42 5.37
CA GLY A 39 -10.91 3.37 4.82
C GLY A 39 -10.29 4.75 4.90
N ALA A 40 -10.04 5.36 3.75
CA ALA A 40 -10.00 6.80 3.62
C ALA A 40 -10.13 7.15 2.14
N GLN A 41 -11.32 7.57 1.73
CA GLN A 41 -11.36 8.79 0.92
C GLN A 41 -10.63 9.87 1.74
N ALA A 42 -9.35 10.07 1.48
CA ALA A 42 -8.70 11.32 1.84
C ALA A 42 -8.43 12.03 0.52
N LEU A 43 -9.14 13.13 0.37
CA LEU A 43 -9.01 14.10 -0.70
C LEU A 43 -7.55 14.31 -1.08
N ARG A 44 -7.30 14.46 -2.40
CA ARG A 44 -6.08 15.07 -2.93
C ARG A 44 -5.79 16.35 -2.14
N GLY A 45 -4.78 16.32 -1.27
CA GLY A 45 -4.39 17.43 -0.42
C GLY A 45 -3.64 16.92 0.80
N ASP A 46 -2.34 17.18 0.83
CA ASP A 46 -1.38 16.80 1.87
C ASP A 46 -0.95 15.32 1.88
N GLU A 47 -0.26 14.86 0.82
CA GLU A 47 0.65 13.73 0.97
C GLU A 47 1.77 14.14 1.95
N GLU A 48 1.69 13.66 3.20
CA GLU A 48 2.72 13.91 4.19
C GLU A 48 4.09 13.47 3.65
N PRO A 49 5.12 14.31 3.75
CA PRO A 49 6.41 13.97 3.20
C PRO A 49 7.06 12.80 3.96
N LEU A 50 7.62 11.84 3.23
CA LEU A 50 8.33 10.71 3.84
C LEU A 50 9.71 11.15 4.32
N ALA A 51 9.99 11.00 5.61
CA ALA A 51 11.30 11.24 6.17
C ALA A 51 12.11 9.94 6.20
N ILE A 52 13.31 9.95 5.63
CA ILE A 52 14.29 8.88 5.69
C ILE A 52 15.46 9.40 6.52
N SER A 53 15.82 8.70 7.58
CA SER A 53 16.96 9.07 8.42
C SER A 53 18.05 8.01 8.33
N ILE A 54 19.31 8.42 8.33
CA ILE A 54 20.46 7.52 8.34
C ILE A 54 21.30 7.84 9.58
N ASN A 55 21.47 6.86 10.46
CA ASN A 55 22.26 7.02 11.67
C ASN A 55 23.77 6.86 11.40
N ALA A 56 24.59 7.16 12.40
CA ALA A 56 26.06 7.03 12.35
C ALA A 56 26.53 5.62 11.92
N ASP A 57 25.78 4.58 12.32
CA ASP A 57 26.06 3.18 12.00
C ASP A 57 25.67 2.78 10.56
N GLY A 58 25.09 3.71 9.78
CA GLY A 58 24.66 3.48 8.40
C GLY A 58 23.38 2.67 8.26
N GLN A 59 22.61 2.52 9.35
CA GLN A 59 21.25 1.98 9.36
C GLN A 59 20.27 3.01 8.83
N VAL A 60 19.30 2.54 8.06
CA VAL A 60 18.28 3.37 7.42
C VAL A 60 16.99 3.26 8.20
N PHE A 61 16.37 4.40 8.46
CA PHE A 61 15.10 4.52 9.13
C PHE A 61 14.12 5.20 8.17
N LEU A 62 12.94 4.63 8.03
CA LEU A 62 11.81 5.28 7.38
C LEU A 62 10.87 5.77 8.47
N GLN A 63 10.78 7.09 8.61
CA GLN A 63 10.16 7.78 9.74
C GLN A 63 10.80 7.34 11.05
N GLU A 64 10.13 6.47 11.81
CA GLU A 64 10.60 5.93 13.10
C GLU A 64 10.93 4.43 13.01
N THR A 65 10.72 3.81 11.85
CA THR A 65 10.91 2.37 11.67
C THR A 65 12.27 2.08 11.04
N GLN A 66 13.08 1.28 11.72
CA GLN A 66 14.31 0.76 11.12
C GLN A 66 13.99 -0.19 9.97
N ILE A 67 14.65 0.01 8.85
CA ILE A 67 14.51 -0.83 7.66
C ILE A 67 15.88 -1.19 7.09
N GLU A 68 15.96 -2.38 6.51
CA GLU A 68 17.14 -2.76 5.75
C GLU A 68 17.20 -1.99 4.43
N ARG A 69 18.42 -1.68 3.95
CA ARG A 69 18.60 -0.96 2.68
C ARG A 69 17.89 -1.63 1.51
N GLY A 70 17.98 -2.96 1.41
CA GLY A 70 17.32 -3.72 0.35
C GLY A 70 15.79 -3.63 0.37
N MET A 71 15.20 -3.28 1.53
CA MET A 71 13.76 -3.14 1.71
C MET A 71 13.27 -1.70 1.55
N LEU A 72 14.16 -0.71 1.44
CA LEU A 72 13.80 0.70 1.30
C LEU A 72 12.94 0.94 0.06
N VAL A 73 13.44 0.56 -1.12
CA VAL A 73 12.72 0.78 -2.40
C VAL A 73 11.38 0.03 -2.45
N PRO A 74 11.28 -1.27 -2.11
CA PRO A 74 10.01 -1.97 -2.03
C PRO A 74 9.01 -1.31 -1.07
N ARG A 75 9.47 -0.86 0.11
CA ARG A 75 8.61 -0.20 1.11
C ARG A 75 8.12 1.15 0.61
N LEU A 76 9.01 1.95 0.03
CA LEU A 76 8.65 3.24 -0.56
C LEU A 76 7.63 3.07 -1.68
N LYS A 77 7.81 2.09 -2.57
CA LYS A 77 6.84 1.79 -3.63
C LYS A 77 5.49 1.32 -3.07
N ALA A 78 5.49 0.52 -2.01
CA ALA A 78 4.26 0.09 -1.36
C ALA A 78 3.49 1.25 -0.70
N ILE A 79 4.20 2.25 -0.17
CA ILE A 79 3.61 3.45 0.43
C ILE A 79 3.11 4.43 -0.64
N ALA A 80 3.94 4.64 -1.67
CA ALA A 80 3.62 5.52 -2.80
C ALA A 80 2.49 4.97 -3.68
N GLY A 81 2.34 3.64 -3.77
CA GLY A 81 1.36 2.99 -4.63
C GLY A 81 1.60 3.36 -6.10
N GLU A 82 0.72 4.19 -6.66
CA GLU A 82 0.83 4.73 -8.02
C GLU A 82 1.39 6.17 -8.05
N GLY A 83 1.52 6.84 -6.90
CA GLY A 83 1.93 8.23 -6.76
C GLY A 83 3.40 8.38 -6.39
N TYR A 84 4.28 8.57 -7.39
CA TYR A 84 5.69 8.93 -7.16
C TYR A 84 5.91 10.43 -6.87
N ASP A 85 4.83 11.18 -6.67
CA ASP A 85 4.85 12.64 -6.54
C ASP A 85 5.02 13.12 -5.09
N GLN A 86 5.08 12.18 -4.14
CA GLN A 86 5.31 12.42 -2.72
C GLN A 86 6.73 12.96 -2.49
N ARG A 87 6.84 13.98 -1.63
CA ARG A 87 8.15 14.56 -1.26
C ARG A 87 8.85 13.64 -0.27
N ILE A 88 10.10 13.30 -0.56
CA ILE A 88 10.94 12.48 0.31
C ILE A 88 12.06 13.35 0.88
N TYR A 89 12.13 13.45 2.20
CA TYR A 89 13.24 14.08 2.90
C TYR A 89 14.25 13.05 3.34
N VAL A 90 15.51 13.21 2.94
CA VAL A 90 16.61 12.36 3.40
C VAL A 90 17.46 13.14 4.39
N ARG A 91 17.48 12.69 5.65
CA ARG A 91 18.28 13.23 6.75
C ARG A 91 19.44 12.29 7.04
N GLY A 92 20.65 12.83 7.07
CA GLY A 92 21.83 12.13 7.58
C GLY A 92 22.25 12.74 8.91
N ASP A 93 22.68 11.90 9.85
CA ASP A 93 23.45 12.35 11.00
C ASP A 93 24.74 13.08 10.55
N LYS A 94 25.24 14.04 11.33
CA LYS A 94 26.49 14.75 11.06
C LYS A 94 27.70 13.83 10.98
N SER A 95 27.64 12.71 11.69
CA SER A 95 28.68 11.69 11.71
C SER A 95 28.60 10.71 10.53
N VAL A 96 27.50 10.72 9.77
CA VAL A 96 27.30 9.77 8.68
C VAL A 96 28.11 10.16 7.45
N ASN A 97 28.68 9.16 6.78
CA ASN A 97 29.42 9.40 5.55
C ASN A 97 28.46 9.91 4.47
N TYR A 98 28.75 11.09 3.91
CA TYR A 98 27.98 11.70 2.82
C TYR A 98 27.78 10.73 1.64
N GLY A 99 28.74 9.85 1.36
CA GLY A 99 28.63 8.83 0.32
C GLY A 99 27.47 7.85 0.56
N LEU A 100 27.18 7.50 1.81
CA LEU A 100 26.02 6.66 2.13
C LEU A 100 24.70 7.39 1.87
N VAL A 101 24.63 8.68 2.21
CA VAL A 101 23.45 9.50 1.93
C VAL A 101 23.23 9.66 0.43
N ALA A 102 24.29 9.93 -0.33
CA ALA A 102 24.24 10.06 -1.78
C ALA A 102 23.80 8.76 -2.46
N ASN A 103 24.26 7.60 -1.97
CA ASN A 103 23.81 6.30 -2.48
C ASN A 103 22.30 6.09 -2.25
N VAL A 104 21.80 6.39 -1.05
CA VAL A 104 20.37 6.28 -0.72
C VAL A 104 19.53 7.21 -1.60
N VAL A 105 19.96 8.46 -1.79
CA VAL A 105 19.27 9.40 -2.70
C VAL A 105 19.26 8.87 -4.14
N SER A 106 20.36 8.27 -4.60
CA SER A 106 20.46 7.69 -5.94
C SER A 106 19.53 6.48 -6.12
N GLU A 107 19.45 5.60 -5.12
CA GLU A 107 18.53 4.45 -5.13
C GLU A 107 17.06 4.89 -5.18
N ILE A 108 16.70 5.91 -4.40
CA ILE A 108 15.35 6.48 -4.38
C ILE A 108 15.02 7.14 -5.72
N SER A 109 15.96 7.91 -6.28
CA SER A 109 15.78 8.54 -7.58
C SER A 109 15.65 7.52 -8.71
N ALA A 110 16.47 6.46 -8.70
CA ALA A 110 16.39 5.35 -9.65
C ALA A 110 15.06 4.57 -9.53
N ALA A 111 14.42 4.58 -8.36
CA ALA A 111 13.11 3.98 -8.16
C ALA A 111 11.93 4.79 -8.73
N GLY A 112 12.17 6.01 -9.23
CA GLY A 112 11.18 6.87 -9.88
C GLY A 112 10.71 8.07 -9.05
N PHE A 113 11.22 8.24 -7.82
CA PHE A 113 10.87 9.38 -6.97
C PHE A 113 11.63 10.63 -7.41
N ALA A 114 10.92 11.56 -8.03
CA ALA A 114 11.51 12.80 -8.56
C ALA A 114 11.72 13.88 -7.49
N ARG A 115 10.97 13.83 -6.38
CA ARG A 115 10.95 14.88 -5.35
C ARG A 115 11.73 14.47 -4.10
N VAL A 116 13.05 14.33 -4.24
CA VAL A 116 13.94 14.03 -3.11
C VAL A 116 14.65 15.30 -2.65
N ALA A 117 14.54 15.62 -1.36
CA ALA A 117 15.19 16.75 -0.73
C ALA A 117 16.11 16.27 0.38
N LEU A 118 17.37 16.71 0.36
CA LEU A 118 18.35 16.35 1.37
C LEU A 118 18.31 17.39 2.51
N VAL A 119 18.05 16.92 3.72
CA VAL A 119 18.01 17.74 4.94
C VAL A 119 19.24 17.40 5.77
N THR A 120 20.32 18.15 5.54
CA THR A 120 21.43 18.16 6.49
C THR A 120 21.09 19.06 7.66
N GLU A 121 21.31 18.61 8.90
CA GLU A 121 21.47 19.53 10.03
C GLU A 121 22.75 20.36 9.82
N LYS A 122 22.65 21.39 8.98
CA LYS A 122 23.62 22.48 9.03
C LYS A 122 23.43 23.18 10.37
N ALA A 123 24.50 23.28 11.14
CA ALA A 123 24.60 24.30 12.17
C ALA A 123 24.26 25.66 11.51
N GLY A 124 23.08 26.21 11.80
CA GLY A 124 22.64 27.47 11.21
C GLY A 124 21.14 27.54 10.92
N SER A 125 20.35 27.63 11.99
CA SER A 125 19.16 28.50 12.00
C SER A 125 19.23 29.30 13.29
N PRO A 126 19.58 30.60 13.24
CA PRO A 126 19.60 31.44 14.41
C PRO A 126 18.15 31.66 14.86
N LYS A 127 17.89 31.52 16.15
CA LYS A 127 16.78 32.19 16.80
C LYS A 127 17.28 32.82 18.08
#